data_AF-A0A950VV62-F1
#
_entry.id   AF-A0A950VV62-F1
#
_cell.length_a   1.000
_cell.length_b   1.000
_cell.length_c   1.000
_cell.angle_alpha   90.00
_cell.angle_beta   90.00
_cell.angle_gamma   90.00
#
_symmetry.space_group_name_H-M   'P 1'
#
loop_
_entity.id
_entity.type
_entity.pdbx_description
1 polymer ?
#
loop_
_entity_poly.entity_id
_entity_poly.type
_entity_poly.pdbx_seq_one_letter_code
_entity_poly.pdbx_strand_id
1 'polypeptide(L)'
;MRKIVLALSLLTTVSLHPLTVDEMLARFQKVKEKSKQRHGVVVESYVNVRSELAPGRSGSYTESNFGRTLTLEVHAGGTVSGRGAEDGRTFELRNGRVDGSHLTATKRFADGTTEPLEGIFINQRRIEGRTPREITSDHTTFGLGVTSVDFMFAGATFDRLFYERK
;
A
#
# COMPACT_ATOMS: atom_id res chain seq x y z
N MET A 1 10.36 43.75 27.34
CA MET A 1 10.66 43.32 25.96
C MET A 1 9.77 42.13 25.60
N ARG A 2 8.78 42.30 24.71
CA ARG A 2 7.89 41.23 24.25
C ARG A 2 8.56 40.51 23.06
N LYS A 3 8.79 39.20 23.17
CA LYS A 3 9.21 38.35 22.05
C LYS A 3 7.97 37.90 21.28
N ILE A 4 7.84 38.37 20.05
CA ILE A 4 6.86 37.88 19.07
C ILE A 4 7.43 36.58 18.49
N VAL A 5 6.75 35.47 18.71
CA VAL A 5 7.05 34.20 18.03
C VAL A 5 6.16 34.14 16.79
N LEU A 6 6.78 34.28 15.62
CA LEU A 6 6.12 34.03 14.34
C LEU A 6 5.98 32.51 14.19
N ALA A 7 4.77 31.98 14.33
CA ALA A 7 4.47 30.62 13.93
C ALA A 7 4.28 30.61 12.40
N LEU A 8 5.30 30.15 11.69
CA LEU A 8 5.23 29.89 10.25
C LEU A 8 4.46 28.57 10.05
N SER A 9 3.15 28.65 9.82
CA SER A 9 2.36 27.49 9.41
C SER A 9 2.73 27.13 7.98
N LEU A 10 3.49 26.04 7.79
CA LEU A 10 3.61 25.40 6.49
C LEU A 10 2.22 24.89 6.08
N LEU A 11 1.59 25.56 5.11
CA LEU A 11 0.52 24.94 4.35
C LEU A 11 1.14 23.82 3.52
N THR A 12 0.93 22.57 3.90
CA THR A 12 1.10 21.44 3.00
C THR A 12 0.08 21.56 1.89
N THR A 13 0.49 22.08 0.74
CA THR A 13 -0.25 21.97 -0.51
C THR A 13 -0.43 20.48 -0.82
N VAL A 14 -1.63 19.96 -0.63
CA VAL A 14 -2.03 18.66 -1.16
C VAL A 14 -1.95 18.78 -2.68
N SER A 15 -0.95 18.15 -3.29
CA SER A 15 -0.86 18.06 -4.75
C SER A 15 -2.06 17.25 -5.24
N LEU A 16 -2.97 17.87 -6.00
CA LEU A 16 -4.14 17.22 -6.61
C LEU A 16 -3.81 16.36 -7.84
N HIS A 17 -2.52 16.03 -8.07
CA HIS A 17 -2.12 15.23 -9.22
C HIS A 17 -2.19 13.73 -8.87
N PRO A 18 -2.73 12.89 -9.76
CA PRO A 18 -2.62 11.43 -9.61
C PRO A 18 -1.14 11.06 -9.54
N LEU A 19 -0.82 10.06 -8.72
CA LEU A 19 0.56 9.62 -8.55
C LEU A 19 1.04 8.94 -9.82
N THR A 20 2.28 9.23 -10.21
CA THR A 20 2.96 8.42 -11.21
C THR A 20 3.24 7.02 -10.67
N VAL A 21 3.43 6.04 -11.56
CA VAL A 21 3.79 4.66 -11.19
C VAL A 21 5.05 4.61 -10.32
N ASP A 22 6.03 5.47 -10.60
CA ASP A 22 7.28 5.56 -9.82
C ASP A 22 7.03 6.13 -8.42
N GLU A 23 6.18 7.15 -8.28
CA GLU A 23 5.78 7.68 -6.98
C GLU A 23 4.98 6.67 -6.16
N MET A 24 4.10 5.89 -6.81
CA MET A 24 3.39 4.78 -6.18
C MET A 24 4.39 3.72 -5.69
N LEU A 25 5.36 3.33 -6.52
CA LEU A 25 6.38 2.34 -6.18
C LEU A 25 7.24 2.80 -5.00
N ALA A 26 7.63 4.07 -4.98
CA ALA A 26 8.41 4.67 -3.90
C ALA A 26 7.72 4.54 -2.53
N ARG A 27 6.36 4.58 -2.49
CA ARG A 27 5.60 4.39 -1.24
C ARG A 27 5.76 2.98 -0.66
N PHE A 28 6.07 1.97 -1.48
CA PHE A 28 6.26 0.59 -1.03
C PHE A 28 7.73 0.27 -0.66
N GLN A 29 8.63 1.25 -0.75
CA GLN A 29 9.99 1.13 -0.24
C GLN A 29 10.04 1.51 1.23
N LYS A 30 10.81 0.79 2.04
CA LYS A 30 11.01 1.14 3.46
C LYS A 30 12.30 0.58 4.00
N VAL A 31 13.12 1.42 4.61
CA VAL A 31 14.22 0.97 5.47
C VAL A 31 13.97 1.50 6.87
N LYS A 32 14.06 0.63 7.87
CA LYS A 32 13.82 0.98 9.26
C LYS A 32 14.81 0.22 10.14
N GLU A 33 15.60 0.98 10.87
CA GLU A 33 16.46 0.49 11.93
C GLU A 33 16.02 1.13 13.24
N LYS A 34 15.89 0.33 14.29
CA LYS A 34 15.55 0.81 15.63
C LYS A 34 16.43 0.12 16.64
N SER A 35 17.07 0.92 17.50
CA SER A 35 17.74 0.47 18.71
C SER A 35 17.10 1.14 19.91
N LYS A 36 16.79 0.37 20.95
CA LYS A 36 16.24 0.90 22.21
C LYS A 36 16.89 0.19 23.38
N GLN A 37 17.41 0.97 24.32
CA GLN A 37 17.87 0.45 25.61
C GLN A 37 16.72 0.50 26.63
N ARG A 38 16.49 -0.60 27.34
CA ARG A 38 15.57 -0.66 28.49
C ARG A 38 16.17 -1.53 29.59
N HIS A 39 16.30 -0.99 30.80
CA HIS A 39 16.83 -1.72 31.96
C HIS A 39 18.16 -2.45 31.70
N GLY A 40 19.09 -1.80 30.98
CA GLY A 40 20.38 -2.39 30.62
C GLY A 40 20.36 -3.36 29.42
N VAL A 41 19.18 -3.70 28.89
CA VAL A 41 19.03 -4.56 27.69
C VAL A 41 18.88 -3.70 26.45
N VAL A 42 19.65 -4.02 25.40
CA VAL A 42 19.54 -3.40 24.07
C VAL A 42 18.61 -4.25 23.21
N VAL A 43 17.56 -3.64 22.69
CA VAL A 43 16.60 -4.25 21.75
C VAL A 43 16.77 -3.59 20.39
N GLU A 44 17.13 -4.39 19.40
CA GLU A 44 17.35 -3.95 18.02
C GLU A 44 16.32 -4.57 17.09
N SER A 45 15.94 -3.82 16.06
CA SER A 45 15.13 -4.35 14.96
C SER A 45 15.51 -3.66 13.67
N TYR A 46 15.60 -4.46 12.61
CA TYR A 46 15.90 -4.05 11.26
C TYR A 46 14.82 -4.59 10.33
N VAL A 47 14.28 -3.71 9.48
CA VAL A 47 13.34 -4.05 8.42
C VAL A 47 13.74 -3.30 7.16
N ASN A 48 13.91 -4.02 6.06
CA ASN A 48 14.16 -3.47 4.74
C ASN A 48 13.18 -4.08 3.74
N VAL A 49 12.27 -3.26 3.25
CA VAL A 49 11.29 -3.59 2.23
C VAL A 49 11.74 -2.95 0.93
N ARG A 50 11.93 -3.80 -0.07
CA ARG A 50 12.20 -3.41 -1.45
C ARG A 50 11.07 -3.86 -2.34
N SER A 51 10.67 -2.99 -3.26
CA SER A 51 9.62 -3.32 -4.23
C SER A 51 10.09 -3.08 -5.65
N GLU A 52 9.67 -3.97 -6.55
CA GLU A 52 9.94 -3.91 -7.98
C GLU A 52 8.62 -4.11 -8.73
N LEU A 53 8.43 -3.38 -9.83
CA LEU A 53 7.25 -3.51 -10.68
C LEU A 53 7.14 -4.93 -11.24
N ALA A 54 5.91 -5.42 -11.34
CA ALA A 54 5.60 -6.72 -11.88
C ALA A 54 4.37 -6.62 -12.78
N PRO A 55 4.26 -7.44 -13.85
CA PRO A 55 3.11 -7.39 -14.73
C PRO A 55 1.82 -7.78 -13.98
N GLY A 56 0.71 -7.16 -14.37
CA GLY A 56 -0.60 -7.45 -13.79
C GLY A 56 -1.05 -8.89 -14.03
N ARG A 57 -1.76 -9.45 -13.03
CA ARG A 57 -2.20 -10.85 -13.04
C ARG A 57 -3.60 -10.99 -12.47
N SER A 58 -4.36 -11.92 -13.03
CA SER A 58 -5.59 -12.42 -12.40
C SER A 58 -5.26 -13.17 -11.10
N GLY A 59 -6.20 -13.17 -10.17
CA GLY A 59 -6.05 -13.92 -8.92
C GLY A 59 -6.89 -13.38 -7.78
N SER A 60 -6.78 -14.06 -6.65
CA SER A 60 -7.31 -13.59 -5.37
C SER A 60 -6.20 -12.96 -4.56
N TYR A 61 -6.50 -11.78 -4.02
CA TYR A 61 -5.60 -10.93 -3.28
C TYR A 61 -6.21 -10.64 -1.91
N THR A 62 -5.38 -10.56 -0.88
CA THR A 62 -5.82 -10.31 0.49
C THR A 62 -4.86 -9.39 1.19
N GLU A 63 -5.42 -8.40 1.88
CA GLU A 63 -4.71 -7.60 2.87
C GLU A 63 -5.10 -8.17 4.25
N SER A 64 -4.12 -8.77 4.92
CA SER A 64 -4.36 -9.58 6.12
C SER A 64 -4.57 -8.76 7.39
N ASN A 65 -4.09 -7.51 7.44
CA ASN A 65 -4.18 -6.68 8.65
C ASN A 65 -5.59 -6.10 8.86
N PHE A 66 -6.32 -5.87 7.76
CA PHE A 66 -7.64 -5.26 7.75
C PHE A 66 -8.73 -6.20 7.22
N GLY A 67 -8.38 -7.44 6.87
CA GLY A 67 -9.33 -8.45 6.37
C GLY A 67 -9.95 -8.07 5.03
N ARG A 68 -9.27 -7.23 4.23
CA ARG A 68 -9.77 -6.77 2.93
C ARG A 68 -9.41 -7.78 1.85
N THR A 69 -10.32 -8.00 0.92
CA THR A 69 -10.15 -8.98 -0.15
C THR A 69 -10.44 -8.39 -1.51
N LEU A 70 -9.78 -8.91 -2.54
CA LEU A 70 -9.93 -8.49 -3.92
C LEU A 70 -9.70 -9.68 -4.85
N THR A 71 -10.64 -9.99 -5.73
CA THR A 71 -10.46 -10.93 -6.82
C THR A 71 -10.45 -10.16 -8.13
N LEU A 72 -9.41 -10.38 -8.93
CA LEU A 72 -9.21 -9.75 -10.23
C LEU A 72 -9.21 -10.78 -11.35
N GLU A 73 -9.85 -10.42 -12.46
CA GLU A 73 -9.76 -11.08 -13.74
C GLU A 73 -9.22 -10.08 -14.76
N VAL A 74 -7.99 -10.31 -15.20
CA VAL A 74 -7.32 -9.52 -16.25
C VAL A 74 -7.58 -10.21 -17.58
N HIS A 75 -8.27 -9.52 -18.48
CA HIS A 75 -8.64 -10.02 -19.80
C HIS A 75 -7.60 -9.63 -20.85
N ALA A 76 -7.69 -10.27 -22.02
CA ALA A 76 -6.94 -9.84 -23.19
C ALA A 76 -7.24 -8.36 -23.51
N GLY A 77 -6.21 -7.58 -23.82
CA GLY A 77 -6.34 -6.13 -24.05
C GLY A 77 -6.30 -5.26 -22.78
N GLY A 78 -6.09 -5.87 -21.61
CA GLY A 78 -5.84 -5.15 -20.35
C GLY A 78 -7.09 -4.71 -19.61
N THR A 79 -8.30 -5.05 -20.08
CA THR A 79 -9.52 -4.81 -19.31
C THR A 79 -9.54 -5.67 -18.06
N VAL A 80 -10.06 -5.12 -16.95
CA VAL A 80 -10.17 -5.82 -15.67
C VAL A 80 -11.60 -5.84 -15.16
N SER A 81 -12.07 -7.03 -14.81
CA SER A 81 -13.23 -7.23 -13.94
C SER A 81 -12.76 -7.71 -12.56
N GLY A 82 -13.62 -7.55 -11.57
CA GLY A 82 -13.29 -8.02 -10.23
C GLY A 82 -14.34 -7.66 -9.20
N ARG A 83 -14.13 -8.17 -8.00
CA ARG A 83 -14.95 -7.92 -6.83
C ARG A 83 -14.11 -7.97 -5.58
N GLY A 84 -14.58 -7.36 -4.51
CA GLY A 84 -13.88 -7.41 -3.24
C GLY A 84 -14.77 -7.11 -2.06
N ALA A 85 -14.16 -7.13 -0.89
CA ALA A 85 -14.80 -6.77 0.36
C ALA A 85 -13.86 -5.91 1.20
N GLU A 86 -14.40 -4.86 1.78
CA GLU A 86 -13.72 -4.00 2.75
C GLU A 86 -14.72 -3.43 3.75
N ASP A 87 -14.32 -3.40 5.02
CA ASP A 87 -15.05 -2.76 6.12
C ASP A 87 -16.54 -3.20 6.21
N GLY A 88 -16.79 -4.49 5.96
CA GLY A 88 -18.13 -5.09 5.99
C GLY A 88 -18.97 -4.84 4.74
N ARG A 89 -18.46 -4.11 3.75
CA ARG A 89 -19.11 -3.85 2.46
C ARG A 89 -18.49 -4.71 1.36
N THR A 90 -19.28 -5.06 0.36
CA THR A 90 -18.80 -5.67 -0.89
C THR A 90 -18.85 -4.67 -2.02
N PHE A 91 -17.94 -4.82 -2.98
CA PHE A 91 -17.90 -4.00 -4.19
C PHE A 91 -17.61 -4.82 -5.43
N GLU A 92 -18.05 -4.31 -6.57
CA GLU A 92 -17.62 -4.75 -7.90
C GLU A 92 -16.71 -3.70 -8.53
N LEU A 93 -15.78 -4.15 -9.37
CA LEU A 93 -14.97 -3.25 -10.18
C LEU A 93 -15.70 -2.89 -11.47
N ARG A 94 -15.68 -1.61 -11.79
CA ARG A 94 -16.15 -1.03 -13.05
C ARG A 94 -15.00 -0.28 -13.71
N ASN A 95 -15.01 -0.26 -15.04
CA ASN A 95 -14.02 0.44 -15.86
C ASN A 95 -12.56 0.06 -15.51
N GLY A 96 -12.34 -1.22 -15.16
CA GLY A 96 -11.02 -1.70 -14.77
C GLY A 96 -10.08 -1.80 -15.97
N ARG A 97 -8.84 -1.35 -15.79
CA ARG A 97 -7.78 -1.44 -16.77
C ARG A 97 -6.42 -1.70 -16.12
N VAL A 98 -5.61 -2.50 -16.80
CA VAL A 98 -4.19 -2.71 -16.49
C VAL A 98 -3.35 -2.26 -17.68
N ASP A 99 -2.37 -1.41 -17.38
CA ASP A 99 -1.30 -1.04 -18.31
C ASP A 99 0.05 -1.42 -17.69
N GLY A 100 0.65 -2.49 -18.19
CA GLY A 100 1.85 -3.11 -17.62
C GLY A 100 1.63 -3.57 -16.17
N SER A 101 2.08 -2.72 -15.23
CA SER A 101 1.99 -2.97 -13.78
C SER A 101 0.93 -2.10 -13.09
N HIS A 102 0.37 -1.10 -13.76
CA HIS A 102 -0.57 -0.14 -13.18
C HIS A 102 -2.00 -0.63 -13.36
N LEU A 103 -2.77 -0.64 -12.27
CA LEU A 103 -4.19 -0.97 -12.23
C LEU A 103 -4.98 0.30 -11.90
N THR A 104 -5.99 0.59 -12.72
CA THR A 104 -7.02 1.59 -12.43
C THR A 104 -8.40 0.95 -12.53
N ALA A 105 -9.30 1.21 -11.60
CA ALA A 105 -10.69 0.80 -11.65
C ALA A 105 -11.56 1.71 -10.77
N THR A 106 -12.86 1.49 -10.80
CA THR A 106 -13.82 2.11 -9.87
C THR A 106 -14.50 1.02 -9.07
N LYS A 107 -14.40 1.07 -7.74
CA LYS A 107 -15.22 0.27 -6.84
C LYS A 107 -16.65 0.80 -6.90
N ARG A 108 -17.63 -0.08 -7.06
CA ARG A 108 -19.05 0.24 -6.92
C ARG A 108 -19.64 -0.63 -5.83
N PHE A 109 -20.13 0.01 -4.79
CA PHE A 109 -20.77 -0.65 -3.64
C PHE A 109 -22.27 -0.81 -3.87
N ALA A 110 -22.89 -1.66 -3.04
CA ALA A 110 -24.33 -1.95 -3.13
C ALA A 110 -25.23 -0.74 -2.83
N ASP A 111 -24.76 0.20 -2.01
CA ASP A 111 -25.43 1.46 -1.69
C ASP A 111 -25.34 2.49 -2.84
N GLY A 112 -24.66 2.16 -3.93
CA GLY A 112 -24.41 3.04 -5.06
C GLY A 112 -23.18 3.93 -4.91
N THR A 113 -22.50 3.92 -3.76
CA THR A 113 -21.24 4.63 -3.56
C THR A 113 -20.20 4.14 -4.56
N THR A 114 -19.39 5.06 -5.06
CA THR A 114 -18.26 4.74 -5.93
C THR A 114 -16.98 5.34 -5.41
N GLU A 115 -15.91 4.58 -5.48
CA GLU A 115 -14.58 4.99 -5.01
C GLU A 115 -13.53 4.56 -6.06
N PRO A 116 -12.49 5.37 -6.32
CA PRO A 116 -11.41 4.97 -7.20
C PRO A 116 -10.59 3.83 -6.57
N LEU A 117 -10.16 2.90 -7.42
CA LEU A 117 -9.14 1.91 -7.09
C LEU A 117 -7.93 2.14 -8.00
N GLU A 118 -6.81 2.51 -7.42
CA GLU A 118 -5.55 2.69 -8.11
C GLU A 118 -4.43 1.98 -7.36
N GLY A 119 -3.67 1.15 -8.10
CA GLY A 119 -2.59 0.36 -7.53
C GLY A 119 -1.57 -0.10 -8.56
N ILE A 120 -0.49 -0.70 -8.07
CA ILE A 120 0.58 -1.27 -8.86
C ILE A 120 0.87 -2.71 -8.45
N PHE A 121 1.04 -3.59 -9.43
CA PHE A 121 1.52 -4.94 -9.20
C PHE A 121 3.03 -4.90 -8.93
N ILE A 122 3.46 -5.53 -7.84
CA ILE A 122 4.85 -5.50 -7.39
C ILE A 122 5.29 -6.86 -6.81
N ASN A 123 6.57 -7.15 -6.98
CA ASN A 123 7.28 -8.11 -6.12
C ASN A 123 7.85 -7.33 -4.94
N GLN A 124 7.40 -7.64 -3.72
CA GLN A 124 7.88 -7.03 -2.49
C GLN A 124 8.82 -8.00 -1.77
N ARG A 125 10.10 -7.68 -1.76
CA ARG A 125 11.11 -8.37 -0.94
C ARG A 125 11.19 -7.72 0.42
N ARG A 126 11.01 -8.51 1.47
CA ARG A 126 11.06 -8.06 2.86
C ARG A 126 12.15 -8.82 3.60
N ILE A 127 13.11 -8.04 4.08
CA ILE A 127 14.26 -8.51 4.85
C ILE A 127 14.09 -8.02 6.29
N GLU A 128 14.17 -8.93 7.25
CA GLU A 128 14.02 -8.63 8.67
C GLU A 128 15.16 -9.24 9.48
N GLY A 129 15.53 -8.59 10.56
CA GLY A 129 16.59 -9.04 11.45
C GLY A 129 16.74 -8.15 12.66
N ARG A 130 17.81 -8.38 13.43
CA ARG A 130 18.21 -7.45 14.51
C ARG A 130 18.92 -6.23 13.94
N THR A 131 19.85 -6.48 13.02
CA THR A 131 20.68 -5.49 12.33
C THR A 131 20.79 -5.87 10.85
N PRO A 132 21.33 -4.99 9.98
CA PRO A 132 21.61 -5.35 8.58
C PRO A 132 22.55 -6.54 8.38
N ARG A 133 23.29 -6.95 9.43
CA ARG A 133 24.24 -8.09 9.41
C ARG A 133 23.67 -9.35 10.05
N GLU A 134 22.57 -9.24 10.79
CA GLU A 134 21.91 -10.32 11.53
C GLU A 134 20.49 -10.52 11.02
N ILE A 135 20.38 -11.01 9.78
CA ILE A 135 19.11 -11.27 9.10
C ILE A 135 18.50 -12.58 9.60
N THR A 136 17.22 -12.53 9.96
CA THR A 136 16.44 -13.69 10.42
C THR A 136 15.35 -14.10 9.43
N SER A 137 14.97 -13.22 8.51
CA SER A 137 13.96 -13.50 7.47
C SER A 137 14.27 -12.73 6.19
N ASP A 138 14.09 -13.39 5.05
CA ASP A 138 14.18 -12.82 3.72
C ASP A 138 13.18 -13.55 2.82
N HIS A 139 12.13 -12.85 2.42
CA HIS A 139 11.08 -13.42 1.59
C HIS A 139 10.61 -12.41 0.56
N THR A 140 10.13 -12.93 -0.58
CA THR A 140 9.55 -12.12 -1.65
C THR A 140 8.11 -12.53 -1.86
N THR A 141 7.21 -11.56 -1.81
CA THR A 141 5.78 -11.77 -2.00
C THR A 141 5.30 -10.96 -3.21
N PHE A 142 4.55 -11.61 -4.09
CA PHE A 142 3.87 -10.92 -5.18
C PHE A 142 2.51 -10.39 -4.70
N GLY A 143 2.16 -9.18 -5.10
CA GLY A 143 0.88 -8.59 -4.73
C GLY A 143 0.56 -7.29 -5.46
N LEU A 144 -0.50 -6.65 -5.00
CA LEU A 144 -1.00 -5.38 -5.49
C LEU A 144 -0.84 -4.30 -4.39
N GLY A 145 0.01 -3.31 -4.65
CA GLY A 145 0.15 -2.12 -3.82
C GLY A 145 -0.88 -1.07 -4.23
N VAL A 146 -1.88 -0.80 -3.39
CA VAL A 146 -2.96 0.17 -3.63
C VAL A 146 -2.64 1.49 -2.91
N THR A 147 -2.80 2.63 -3.60
CA THR A 147 -2.54 3.98 -3.05
C THR A 147 -3.76 4.89 -3.06
N SER A 148 -4.88 4.47 -3.67
CA SER A 148 -6.16 5.19 -3.64
C SER A 148 -6.98 4.89 -2.37
N VAL A 149 -6.30 4.75 -1.24
CA VAL A 149 -6.90 4.45 0.05
C VAL A 149 -6.53 5.55 1.03
N ASP A 150 -7.52 6.03 1.76
CA ASP A 150 -7.33 6.90 2.90
C ASP A 150 -8.33 6.47 3.97
N PHE A 151 -7.84 5.83 5.02
CA PHE A 151 -8.68 5.44 6.13
C PHE A 151 -7.91 5.46 7.45
N MET A 152 -8.66 5.65 8.53
CA MET A 152 -8.13 5.63 9.89
C MET A 152 -8.33 4.26 10.51
N PHE A 153 -7.28 3.71 11.10
CA PHE A 153 -7.35 2.50 11.92
C PHE A 153 -6.45 2.64 13.13
N ALA A 154 -6.98 2.34 14.33
CA ALA A 154 -6.28 2.44 15.60
C ALA A 154 -5.54 3.79 15.83
N GLY A 155 -6.13 4.90 15.37
CA GLY A 155 -5.57 6.25 15.53
C GLY A 155 -4.44 6.59 14.54
N ALA A 156 -4.17 5.74 13.56
CA ALA A 156 -3.23 6.00 12.47
C ALA A 156 -3.97 6.11 11.12
N THR A 157 -3.54 7.03 10.29
CA THR A 157 -4.00 7.15 8.90
C THR A 157 -3.16 6.25 8.00
N PHE A 158 -3.83 5.49 7.14
CA PHE A 158 -3.20 4.62 6.15
C PHE A 158 -3.48 5.17 4.75
N ASP A 159 -2.40 5.49 4.03
CA ASP A 159 -2.43 6.05 2.67
C ASP A 159 -2.10 5.02 1.58
N ARG A 160 -1.89 3.76 2.00
CA ARG A 160 -1.57 2.63 1.12
C ARG A 160 -1.82 1.29 1.77
N LEU A 161 -2.07 0.28 0.95
CA LEU A 161 -2.22 -1.12 1.34
C LEU A 161 -1.48 -2.03 0.37
N PHE A 162 -1.01 -3.17 0.86
CA PHE A 162 -0.41 -4.22 0.01
C PHE A 162 -1.25 -5.49 0.11
N TYR A 163 -1.95 -5.83 -0.98
CA TYR A 163 -2.74 -7.05 -1.06
C TYR A 163 -1.87 -8.17 -1.61
N GLU A 164 -1.59 -9.16 -0.79
CA GLU A 164 -0.80 -10.34 -1.18
C GLU A 164 -1.64 -11.28 -2.03
N ARG A 165 -1.04 -11.84 -3.09
CA ARG A 165 -1.71 -12.87 -3.89
C ARG A 165 -1.71 -14.19 -3.13
N LYS A 166 -2.87 -14.85 -3.07
CA LYS A 166 -3.02 -16.22 -2.58
C LYS A 166 -2.58 -17.26 -3.61
#